data_AF-A0A2V9CYJ8-F1
#
_entry.id   AF-A0A2V9CYJ8-F1
#
_cell.length_a   1.000
_cell.length_b   1.000
_cell.length_c   1.000
_cell.angle_alpha   90.00
_cell.angle_beta   90.00
_cell.angle_gamma   90.00
#
_symmetry.space_group_name_H-M   'P 1'
#
loop_
_entity.id
_entity.type
_entity.pdbx_description
1 polymer ?
#
loop_
_entity_poly.entity_id
_entity_poly.type
_entity_poly.pdbx_seq_one_letter_code
_entity_poly.pdbx_strand_id
1 'polypeptide(L)'
;MIVPATHHPGKHHKKLSFSLATCVAASVLLALSVSARNAGASSFGPQEQASQPAAKPNVQQPVIAVPLPKGKKLILSDGTFQIVREYHREGDRVRYYSLERSSWEEIPAVLVDWTATQKAEAERGAQQKELAKQIAESERAARFAELDVDTSFEVRPGTFLPDNVGFYVLDDNKIAHMQQEKAEIHTEKGRAVAKIVTGVPLISSKQDMDIPGKQANLRIHTGDAEFYFRTADKREPHLTLLRAEVKGEKRTVAVITTNIAGQQTFKNREVSLLQWDAARGLYRYTVDQPLESGEYAIIETTPGEGQSMYVWTFGVDLPTNPKPAGGKPPKR
;
A
#
# COMPACT_ATOMS: atom_id res chain seq x y z
N MET A 1 9.36 27.78 -65.39
CA MET A 1 10.48 26.88 -65.74
C MET A 1 11.25 26.66 -64.44
N ILE A 2 11.38 25.49 -63.81
CA ILE A 2 11.36 24.09 -64.22
C ILE A 2 10.99 23.27 -62.95
N VAL A 3 10.14 22.26 -63.10
CA VAL A 3 10.02 21.13 -62.18
C VAL A 3 10.98 20.04 -62.70
N PRO A 4 11.58 19.20 -61.83
CA PRO A 4 11.09 17.82 -61.84
C PRO A 4 10.99 17.19 -60.45
N ALA A 5 10.00 16.30 -60.38
CA ALA A 5 9.77 15.31 -59.34
C ALA A 5 10.55 14.02 -59.61
N THR A 6 10.63 13.15 -58.59
CA THR A 6 10.73 11.66 -58.57
C THR A 6 11.27 11.28 -57.17
N HIS A 7 10.90 10.23 -56.44
CA HIS A 7 10.11 9.01 -56.66
C HIS A 7 9.76 8.43 -55.25
N HIS A 8 8.53 7.92 -55.05
CA HIS A 8 8.14 6.94 -53.99
C HIS A 8 8.75 5.54 -54.30
N PRO A 9 8.59 4.41 -53.55
CA PRO A 9 7.60 4.02 -52.52
C PRO A 9 8.28 3.24 -51.32
N GLY A 10 7.66 2.60 -50.33
CA GLY A 10 6.29 2.24 -49.97
C GLY A 10 6.31 1.19 -48.84
N LYS A 11 5.21 1.19 -48.06
CA LYS A 11 4.53 0.06 -47.37
C LYS A 11 5.35 -0.87 -46.46
N HIS A 12 4.89 -1.06 -45.22
CA HIS A 12 3.91 -2.13 -44.90
C HIS A 12 3.52 -2.12 -43.42
N HIS A 13 2.23 -1.88 -43.16
CA HIS A 13 1.57 -2.22 -41.91
C HIS A 13 1.41 -3.75 -41.80
N LYS A 14 1.69 -4.34 -40.64
CA LYS A 14 1.15 -5.65 -40.24
C LYS A 14 0.31 -5.47 -38.99
N LYS A 15 -1.01 -5.49 -39.19
CA LYS A 15 -1.99 -5.89 -38.19
C LYS A 15 -1.89 -7.41 -38.05
N LEU A 16 -1.75 -7.92 -36.83
CA LEU A 16 -1.98 -9.34 -36.54
C LEU A 16 -3.34 -9.46 -35.86
N SER A 17 -4.28 -10.02 -36.62
CA SER A 17 -5.58 -10.49 -36.19
C SER A 17 -5.53 -12.02 -36.17
N PHE A 18 -5.94 -12.66 -35.08
CA PHE A 18 -6.29 -14.08 -35.06
C PHE A 18 -7.61 -14.27 -34.33
N SER A 19 -8.50 -15.05 -34.96
CA SER A 19 -9.87 -15.33 -34.56
C SER A 19 -10.03 -16.84 -34.32
N LEU A 20 -10.86 -17.17 -33.32
CA LEU A 20 -11.65 -18.38 -32.99
C LEU A 20 -11.24 -19.79 -33.45
N ALA A 21 -11.26 -20.73 -32.48
CA ALA A 21 -11.94 -22.04 -32.55
C ALA A 21 -12.09 -22.63 -31.12
N THR A 22 -13.28 -22.65 -30.51
CA THR A 22 -14.19 -23.81 -30.33
C THR A 22 -13.55 -25.17 -29.98
N CYS A 23 -13.87 -25.70 -28.79
CA CYS A 23 -14.10 -27.14 -28.56
C CYS A 23 -15.03 -27.35 -27.34
N VAL A 24 -16.06 -28.18 -27.56
CA VAL A 24 -17.11 -28.61 -26.63
C VAL A 24 -16.96 -30.12 -26.39
N ALA A 25 -17.52 -30.60 -25.28
CA ALA A 25 -17.87 -32.00 -24.90
C ALA A 25 -16.87 -32.72 -23.98
N ALA A 26 -17.26 -33.61 -23.06
CA ALA A 26 -18.50 -33.93 -22.36
C ALA A 26 -18.15 -34.99 -21.28
N SER A 27 -18.88 -34.98 -20.17
CA SER A 27 -19.35 -36.08 -19.31
C SER A 27 -18.47 -37.32 -19.03
N VAL A 28 -18.34 -37.71 -17.74
CA VAL A 28 -18.80 -39.02 -17.20
C VAL A 28 -19.02 -38.90 -15.67
N LEU A 29 -20.25 -39.14 -15.24
CA LEU A 29 -20.65 -39.50 -13.87
C LEU A 29 -20.56 -41.03 -13.74
N LEU A 30 -20.03 -41.54 -12.61
CA LEU A 30 -20.27 -42.91 -12.20
C LEU A 30 -20.56 -42.96 -10.69
N ALA A 31 -21.83 -43.18 -10.37
CA ALA A 31 -22.30 -43.60 -9.06
C ALA A 31 -22.46 -45.12 -9.08
N LEU A 32 -21.93 -45.81 -8.08
CA LEU A 32 -22.31 -47.18 -7.74
C LEU A 32 -22.33 -47.35 -6.21
N SER A 33 -23.55 -47.55 -5.73
CA SER A 33 -23.98 -48.00 -4.40
C SER A 33 -23.61 -49.47 -4.14
N VAL A 34 -23.23 -49.85 -2.91
CA VAL A 34 -23.70 -51.09 -2.27
C VAL A 34 -23.73 -50.92 -0.74
N SER A 35 -24.84 -51.39 -0.17
CA SER A 35 -25.29 -51.30 1.21
C SER A 35 -24.63 -52.29 2.19
N ALA A 36 -24.76 -51.93 3.47
CA ALA A 36 -24.32 -52.62 4.68
C ALA A 36 -24.79 -54.08 4.86
N ARG A 37 -24.02 -54.84 5.67
CA ARG A 37 -24.54 -55.85 6.60
C ARG A 37 -23.77 -55.87 7.92
N ASN A 38 -24.52 -56.20 8.96
CA ASN A 38 -24.32 -55.94 10.36
C ASN A 38 -24.01 -57.24 11.13
N ALA A 39 -23.49 -57.06 12.35
CA ALA A 39 -23.60 -57.93 13.53
C ALA A 39 -22.82 -59.26 13.61
N GLY A 40 -22.05 -59.34 14.69
CA GLY A 40 -21.51 -60.57 15.27
C GLY A 40 -21.05 -60.27 16.71
N ALA A 41 -22.01 -60.22 17.64
CA ALA A 41 -21.76 -60.14 19.08
C ALA A 41 -21.39 -61.52 19.63
N SER A 42 -20.49 -61.57 20.60
CA SER A 42 -20.38 -62.67 21.57
C SER A 42 -19.85 -62.13 22.89
N SER A 43 -20.65 -62.36 23.93
CA SER A 43 -20.48 -61.98 25.34
C SER A 43 -20.03 -63.20 26.13
N PHE A 44 -19.08 -63.05 27.06
CA PHE A 44 -18.88 -63.85 28.29
C PHE A 44 -17.91 -63.04 29.18
N GLY A 45 -18.31 -62.44 30.30
CA GLY A 45 -18.39 -63.02 31.65
C GLY A 45 -17.61 -62.11 32.65
N PRO A 46 -17.95 -62.07 33.95
CA PRO A 46 -17.80 -60.88 34.79
C PRO A 46 -16.53 -60.86 35.68
N GLN A 47 -15.91 -59.69 35.88
CA GLN A 47 -15.03 -59.48 37.04
C GLN A 47 -15.01 -58.01 37.51
N GLU A 48 -15.56 -57.84 38.71
CA GLU A 48 -15.27 -56.89 39.79
C GLU A 48 -14.68 -55.49 39.49
N GLN A 49 -15.48 -54.48 39.84
CA GLN A 49 -15.11 -53.09 40.00
C GLN A 49 -14.11 -52.90 41.15
N ALA A 50 -12.93 -52.37 40.83
CA ALA A 50 -12.18 -51.47 41.70
C ALA A 50 -12.15 -50.09 41.05
N SER A 51 -12.71 -49.12 41.75
CA SER A 51 -12.96 -47.75 41.33
C SER A 51 -11.69 -47.01 40.88
N GLN A 52 -11.69 -46.47 39.65
CA GLN A 52 -10.83 -45.34 39.25
C GLN A 52 -11.71 -44.09 39.10
N PRO A 53 -11.32 -42.94 39.68
CA PRO A 53 -12.12 -41.71 39.59
C PRO A 53 -12.16 -41.16 38.17
N ALA A 54 -13.34 -40.65 37.81
CA ALA A 54 -13.74 -40.17 36.50
C ALA A 54 -12.74 -39.21 35.84
N ALA A 55 -12.34 -39.54 34.61
CA ALA A 55 -11.71 -38.61 33.68
C ALA A 55 -12.72 -37.52 33.29
N LYS A 56 -12.38 -36.27 33.61
CA LYS A 56 -13.02 -35.08 33.00
C LYS A 56 -12.54 -34.97 31.54
N PRO A 57 -13.37 -34.50 30.60
CA PRO A 57 -12.93 -34.28 29.23
C PRO A 57 -11.92 -33.13 29.23
N ASN A 58 -10.65 -33.45 29.00
CA ASN A 58 -9.62 -32.45 28.79
C ASN A 58 -9.86 -31.83 27.40
N VAL A 59 -10.29 -30.57 27.37
CA VAL A 59 -10.26 -29.75 26.17
C VAL A 59 -8.80 -29.61 25.79
N GLN A 60 -8.34 -30.44 24.86
CA GLN A 60 -7.05 -30.28 24.21
C GLN A 60 -7.12 -28.99 23.39
N GLN A 61 -6.68 -27.89 24.01
CA GLN A 61 -6.19 -26.74 23.28
C GLN A 61 -5.12 -27.25 22.32
N PRO A 62 -5.19 -26.93 21.01
CA PRO A 62 -4.08 -27.19 20.13
C PRO A 62 -2.90 -26.39 20.67
N VAL A 63 -1.88 -27.10 21.15
CA VAL A 63 -0.60 -26.50 21.52
C VAL A 63 -0.06 -25.90 20.24
N ILE A 64 -0.23 -24.59 20.07
CA ILE A 64 0.41 -23.84 19.00
C ILE A 64 1.91 -24.02 19.26
N ALA A 65 2.56 -24.86 18.46
CA ALA A 65 4.00 -24.97 18.47
C ALA A 65 4.54 -23.61 18.02
N VAL A 66 4.93 -22.77 18.98
CA VAL A 66 5.64 -21.53 18.70
C VAL A 66 6.90 -21.94 17.94
N PRO A 67 7.08 -21.55 16.66
CA PRO A 67 8.30 -21.87 15.95
C PRO A 67 9.44 -21.18 16.70
N LEU A 68 10.32 -21.97 17.31
CA LEU A 68 11.50 -21.44 17.99
C LEU A 68 12.26 -20.54 17.01
N PRO A 69 12.72 -19.34 17.42
CA PRO A 69 13.50 -18.47 16.56
C PRO A 69 14.75 -19.24 16.15
N LYS A 70 14.84 -19.59 14.85
CA LYS A 70 16.04 -20.14 14.24
C LYS A 70 17.20 -19.18 14.61
N GLY A 71 18.25 -19.66 15.29
CA GLY A 71 19.31 -18.80 15.84
C GLY A 71 20.12 -18.01 14.79
N LYS A 72 20.91 -17.06 15.28
CA LYS A 72 21.92 -16.31 14.53
C LYS A 72 23.14 -17.20 14.25
N LYS A 73 23.85 -16.96 13.15
CA LYS A 73 25.12 -17.66 12.87
C LYS A 73 26.28 -16.78 13.34
N LEU A 74 27.08 -17.29 14.26
CA LEU A 74 28.38 -16.73 14.63
C LEU A 74 29.45 -17.49 13.86
N ILE A 75 30.05 -16.86 12.86
CA ILE A 75 31.04 -17.50 11.97
C ILE A 75 32.41 -17.41 12.62
N LEU A 76 33.12 -18.53 12.68
CA LEU A 76 34.47 -18.61 13.22
C LEU A 76 35.51 -18.43 12.10
N SER A 77 36.71 -17.97 12.46
CA SER A 77 37.80 -17.67 11.52
C SER A 77 38.33 -18.90 10.77
N ASP A 78 38.01 -20.11 11.24
CA ASP A 78 38.32 -21.39 10.58
C ASP A 78 37.26 -21.80 9.54
N GLY A 79 36.21 -20.99 9.34
CA GLY A 79 35.10 -21.23 8.43
C GLY A 79 33.96 -22.07 9.03
N THR A 80 34.10 -22.56 10.26
CA THR A 80 33.00 -23.21 10.99
C THR A 80 32.03 -22.15 11.55
N PHE A 81 30.85 -22.57 12.03
CA PHE A 81 29.89 -21.63 12.60
C PHE A 81 29.16 -22.21 13.80
N GLN A 82 28.81 -21.32 14.73
CA GLN A 82 27.96 -21.62 15.89
C GLN A 82 26.58 -21.03 15.68
N ILE A 83 25.52 -21.77 16.03
CA ILE A 83 24.15 -21.24 16.03
C ILE A 83 23.85 -20.69 17.43
N VAL A 84 23.67 -19.38 17.52
CA VAL A 84 23.57 -18.65 18.79
C VAL A 84 22.26 -17.88 18.89
N ARG A 85 21.71 -17.73 20.10
CA ARG A 85 20.55 -16.85 20.33
C ARG A 85 20.97 -15.39 20.25
N GLU A 86 22.05 -15.08 20.94
CA GLU A 86 22.63 -13.75 21.10
C GLU A 86 24.11 -13.88 21.44
N TYR A 87 24.87 -12.82 21.18
CA TYR A 87 26.27 -12.70 21.55
C TYR A 87 26.59 -11.27 21.97
N HIS A 88 27.54 -11.14 22.89
CA HIS A 88 28.05 -9.89 23.42
C HIS A 88 29.57 -9.92 23.33
N ARG A 89 30.17 -8.84 22.83
CA ARG A 89 31.62 -8.70 22.79
C ARG A 89 32.10 -7.97 24.03
N GLU A 90 32.86 -8.67 24.86
CA GLU A 90 33.43 -8.19 26.12
C GLU A 90 34.96 -8.12 25.95
N GLY A 91 35.44 -7.02 25.36
CA GLY A 91 36.86 -6.81 25.09
C GLY A 91 37.45 -7.84 24.11
N ASP A 92 38.34 -8.69 24.62
CA ASP A 92 39.01 -9.77 23.87
C ASP A 92 38.19 -11.08 23.84
N ARG A 93 37.03 -11.12 24.49
CA ARG A 93 36.15 -12.29 24.51
C ARG A 93 34.80 -11.98 23.90
N VAL A 94 34.17 -13.00 23.33
CA VAL A 94 32.79 -12.99 22.87
C VAL A 94 32.04 -14.01 23.69
N ARG A 95 31.08 -13.53 24.46
CA ARG A 95 30.15 -14.34 25.22
C ARG A 95 28.89 -14.55 24.40
N TYR A 96 28.50 -15.78 24.13
CA TYR A 96 27.34 -16.10 23.31
C TYR A 96 26.49 -17.20 23.93
N TYR A 97 25.20 -17.19 23.63
CA TYR A 97 24.29 -18.24 24.08
C TYR A 97 24.11 -19.27 22.96
N SER A 98 24.71 -20.44 23.11
CA SER A 98 24.62 -21.55 22.15
C SER A 98 23.22 -22.14 22.16
N LEU A 99 22.56 -22.23 20.99
CA LEU A 99 21.26 -22.90 20.90
C LEU A 99 21.38 -24.42 20.86
N GLU A 100 22.53 -24.96 20.51
CA GLU A 100 22.77 -26.39 20.51
C GLU A 100 22.95 -26.92 21.94
N ARG A 101 23.71 -26.17 22.75
CA ARG A 101 24.01 -26.55 24.14
C ARG A 101 23.09 -25.88 25.16
N SER A 102 22.26 -24.95 24.71
CA SER A 102 21.35 -24.16 25.55
C SER A 102 22.05 -23.49 26.74
N SER A 103 23.31 -23.09 26.55
CA SER A 103 24.17 -22.51 27.59
C SER A 103 24.97 -21.32 27.07
N TRP A 104 25.41 -20.45 27.99
CA TRP A 104 26.37 -19.39 27.69
C TRP A 104 27.78 -19.97 27.54
N GLU A 105 28.46 -19.57 26.49
CA GLU A 105 29.83 -19.97 26.17
C GLU A 105 30.68 -18.73 25.85
N GLU A 106 31.99 -18.86 25.97
CA GLU A 106 32.95 -17.80 25.70
C GLU A 106 34.03 -18.27 24.74
N ILE A 107 34.32 -17.43 23.75
CA ILE A 107 35.43 -17.63 22.82
C ILE A 107 36.25 -16.34 22.66
N PRO A 108 37.55 -16.42 22.35
CA PRO A 108 38.33 -15.25 21.96
C PRO A 108 37.72 -14.53 20.75
N ALA A 109 37.67 -13.20 20.79
CA ALA A 109 37.08 -12.38 19.72
C ALA A 109 37.86 -12.47 18.40
N VAL A 110 39.14 -12.86 18.46
CA VAL A 110 40.01 -13.09 17.29
C VAL A 110 39.63 -14.35 16.50
N LEU A 111 38.92 -15.30 17.13
CA LEU A 111 38.46 -16.53 16.49
C LEU A 111 37.11 -16.36 15.77
N VAL A 112 36.52 -15.17 15.80
CA VAL A 112 35.27 -14.86 15.11
C VAL A 112 35.57 -14.11 13.81
N ASP A 113 35.08 -14.62 12.69
CA ASP A 113 35.01 -13.84 11.46
C ASP A 113 33.80 -12.89 11.54
N TRP A 114 34.08 -11.66 11.95
CA TRP A 114 33.08 -10.61 12.09
C TRP A 114 32.48 -10.18 10.76
N THR A 115 33.24 -10.27 9.67
CA THR A 115 32.77 -9.88 8.34
C THR A 115 31.74 -10.91 7.85
N ALA A 116 32.07 -12.20 7.98
CA ALA A 116 31.15 -13.27 7.63
C ALA A 116 29.93 -13.32 8.56
N THR A 117 30.12 -13.05 9.86
CA THR A 117 29.03 -12.98 10.85
C THR A 117 28.04 -11.86 10.50
N GLN A 118 28.51 -10.63 10.26
CA GLN A 118 27.64 -9.51 9.90
C GLN A 118 26.90 -9.75 8.58
N LYS A 119 27.58 -10.34 7.58
CA LYS A 119 26.94 -10.72 6.32
C LYS A 119 25.81 -11.73 6.53
N ALA A 120 26.06 -12.78 7.32
CA ALA A 120 25.07 -13.79 7.64
C ALA A 120 23.86 -13.21 8.42
N GLU A 121 24.09 -12.25 9.32
CA GLU A 121 23.02 -11.53 10.00
C GLU A 121 22.20 -10.66 9.05
N ALA A 122 22.85 -9.93 8.14
CA ALA A 122 22.18 -9.07 7.16
C ALA A 122 21.31 -9.87 6.18
N GLU A 123 21.85 -10.97 5.62
CA GLU A 123 21.11 -11.88 4.73
C GLU A 123 19.89 -12.49 5.44
N ARG A 124 20.07 -12.91 6.69
CA ARG A 124 19.00 -13.45 7.51
C ARG A 124 17.93 -12.40 7.82
N GLY A 125 18.33 -11.19 8.15
CA GLY A 125 17.42 -10.07 8.37
C GLY A 125 16.62 -9.73 7.11
N ALA A 126 17.27 -9.75 5.94
CA ALA A 126 16.60 -9.58 4.65
C ALA A 126 15.58 -10.71 4.37
N GLN A 127 15.97 -11.98 4.59
CA GLN A 127 15.07 -13.13 4.42
C GLN A 127 13.87 -13.09 5.38
N GLN A 128 14.07 -12.68 6.64
CA GLN A 128 12.98 -12.53 7.60
C GLN A 128 12.01 -11.41 7.20
N LYS A 129 12.53 -10.27 6.75
CA LYS A 129 11.69 -9.17 6.23
C LYS A 129 10.89 -9.62 5.01
N GLU A 130 11.53 -10.33 4.08
CA GLU A 130 10.86 -10.86 2.89
C GLU A 130 9.80 -11.90 3.25
N LEU A 131 10.10 -12.84 4.16
CA LEU A 131 9.11 -13.80 4.64
C LEU A 131 7.96 -13.12 5.37
N ALA A 132 8.22 -12.14 6.24
CA ALA A 132 7.18 -11.38 6.92
C ALA A 132 6.30 -10.61 5.93
N LYS A 133 6.89 -10.05 4.86
CA LYS A 133 6.16 -9.41 3.77
C LYS A 133 5.27 -10.41 3.03
N GLN A 134 5.80 -11.59 2.68
CA GLN A 134 5.04 -12.65 2.01
C GLN A 134 3.90 -13.18 2.89
N ILE A 135 4.13 -13.35 4.20
CA ILE A 135 3.09 -13.73 5.16
C ILE A 135 2.01 -12.65 5.20
N ALA A 136 2.37 -11.39 5.40
CA ALA A 136 1.42 -10.27 5.42
C ALA A 136 0.62 -10.16 4.12
N GLU A 137 1.28 -10.35 2.96
CA GLU A 137 0.63 -10.38 1.65
C GLU A 137 -0.30 -11.58 1.49
N SER A 138 0.09 -12.76 1.97
CA SER A 138 -0.75 -13.97 1.92
C SER A 138 -1.97 -13.87 2.84
N GLU A 139 -1.81 -13.34 4.05
CA GLU A 139 -2.90 -13.10 4.99
C GLU A 139 -3.86 -12.04 4.44
N ARG A 140 -3.32 -10.98 3.83
CA ARG A 140 -4.09 -9.97 3.12
C ARG A 140 -4.85 -10.58 1.95
N ALA A 141 -4.19 -11.40 1.13
CA ALA A 141 -4.82 -12.09 0.01
C ALA A 141 -5.93 -13.05 0.48
N ALA A 142 -5.72 -13.79 1.58
CA ALA A 142 -6.73 -14.66 2.18
C ALA A 142 -7.93 -13.88 2.71
N ARG A 143 -7.71 -12.77 3.44
CA ARG A 143 -8.78 -11.85 3.88
C ARG A 143 -9.64 -11.36 2.72
N PHE A 144 -9.04 -11.16 1.55
CA PHE A 144 -9.74 -10.64 0.37
C PHE A 144 -10.13 -11.70 -0.67
N ALA A 145 -9.82 -12.98 -0.45
CA ALA A 145 -10.18 -14.07 -1.36
C ALA A 145 -11.63 -14.53 -1.15
N GLU A 146 -12.16 -14.41 0.06
CA GLU A 146 -13.54 -14.76 0.41
C GLU A 146 -14.54 -13.61 0.16
N LEU A 147 -14.07 -12.36 0.02
CA LEU A 147 -14.92 -11.28 -0.46
C LEU A 147 -15.11 -11.46 -1.97
N ASP A 148 -16.15 -12.21 -2.34
CA ASP A 148 -16.81 -11.99 -3.62
C ASP A 148 -17.29 -10.54 -3.59
N VAL A 149 -16.57 -9.66 -4.28
CA VAL A 149 -16.92 -8.24 -4.40
C VAL A 149 -18.10 -8.19 -5.36
N ASP A 150 -19.23 -8.72 -4.90
CA ASP A 150 -20.51 -8.37 -5.46
C ASP A 150 -20.53 -6.85 -5.41
N THR A 151 -20.68 -6.28 -6.59
CA THR A 151 -20.43 -4.91 -7.03
C THR A 151 -21.00 -3.77 -6.15
N SER A 152 -21.72 -4.13 -5.09
CA SER A 152 -22.32 -3.28 -4.05
C SER A 152 -21.49 -3.28 -2.76
N PHE A 153 -20.37 -2.55 -2.72
CA PHE A 153 -19.64 -2.33 -1.46
C PHE A 153 -20.37 -1.26 -0.64
N GLU A 154 -20.96 -1.65 0.49
CA GLU A 154 -21.67 -0.73 1.38
C GLU A 154 -20.67 0.12 2.19
N VAL A 155 -20.65 1.42 1.93
CA VAL A 155 -19.74 2.37 2.63
C VAL A 155 -20.37 2.93 3.89
N ARG A 156 -21.69 3.06 3.91
CA ARG A 156 -22.55 3.47 5.03
C ARG A 156 -23.89 2.74 4.91
N PRO A 157 -24.67 2.60 5.99
CA PRO A 157 -25.99 1.97 5.95
C PRO A 157 -26.86 2.52 4.80
N GLY A 158 -27.17 1.67 3.82
CA GLY A 158 -27.97 2.01 2.63
C GLY A 158 -27.25 2.82 1.55
N THR A 159 -25.94 3.01 1.64
CA THR A 159 -25.12 3.73 0.65
C THR A 159 -24.05 2.80 0.08
N PHE A 160 -24.15 2.51 -1.22
CA PHE A 160 -23.28 1.58 -1.92
C PHE A 160 -22.35 2.30 -2.90
N LEU A 161 -21.09 1.92 -2.90
CA LEU A 161 -20.08 2.42 -3.84
C LEU A 161 -20.36 1.90 -5.24
N PRO A 162 -20.30 2.75 -6.29
CA PRO A 162 -20.40 2.31 -7.68
C PRO A 162 -19.42 1.19 -8.01
N ASP A 163 -19.79 0.37 -8.98
CA ASP A 163 -19.09 -0.87 -9.33
C ASP A 163 -17.91 -0.66 -10.30
N ASN A 164 -17.93 0.47 -11.02
CA ASN A 164 -16.92 0.82 -11.98
C ASN A 164 -15.62 1.31 -11.34
N VAL A 165 -14.51 1.06 -12.03
CA VAL A 165 -13.19 1.66 -11.73
C VAL A 165 -13.34 3.18 -11.65
N GLY A 166 -12.72 3.77 -10.64
CA GLY A 166 -12.83 5.20 -10.40
C GLY A 166 -12.44 5.57 -8.99
N PHE A 167 -12.25 6.87 -8.79
CA PHE A 167 -12.00 7.44 -7.48
C PHE A 167 -13.25 8.19 -7.04
N TYR A 168 -13.70 7.93 -5.82
CA TYR A 168 -14.94 8.46 -5.28
C TYR A 168 -14.68 9.15 -3.95
N VAL A 169 -15.45 10.19 -3.68
CA VAL A 169 -15.54 10.85 -2.37
C VAL A 169 -16.93 10.68 -1.80
N LEU A 170 -17.00 10.54 -0.48
CA LEU A 170 -18.25 10.48 0.27
C LEU A 170 -18.51 11.83 0.93
N ASP A 171 -19.60 12.49 0.53
CA ASP A 171 -20.10 13.73 1.11
C ASP A 171 -21.46 13.42 1.76
N ASP A 172 -21.48 13.31 3.10
CA ASP A 172 -22.60 12.73 3.84
C ASP A 172 -23.03 11.38 3.22
N ASN A 173 -24.29 11.19 2.82
CA ASN A 173 -24.74 9.93 2.23
C ASN A 173 -24.66 9.92 0.69
N LYS A 174 -23.93 10.87 0.09
CA LYS A 174 -23.79 10.99 -1.36
C LYS A 174 -22.38 10.62 -1.79
N ILE A 175 -22.30 9.79 -2.82
CA ILE A 175 -21.04 9.42 -3.45
C ILE A 175 -20.87 10.24 -4.73
N ALA A 176 -19.73 10.88 -4.87
CA ALA A 176 -19.36 11.62 -6.08
C ALA A 176 -18.11 11.02 -6.71
N HIS A 177 -18.13 10.84 -8.03
CA HIS A 177 -16.95 10.43 -8.79
C HIS A 177 -16.01 11.63 -8.98
N MET A 178 -14.76 11.47 -8.59
CA MET A 178 -13.71 12.45 -8.76
C MET A 178 -13.13 12.36 -10.17
N GLN A 179 -13.19 13.46 -10.90
CA GLN A 179 -12.58 13.55 -12.23
C GLN A 179 -11.12 13.97 -12.10
N GLN A 180 -10.27 13.42 -12.97
CA GLN A 180 -8.90 13.90 -13.10
C GLN A 180 -8.86 15.18 -13.92
N GLU A 181 -8.08 16.15 -13.45
CA GLU A 181 -7.68 17.35 -14.17
C GLU A 181 -6.17 17.27 -14.43
N LYS A 182 -5.73 17.83 -15.56
CA LYS A 182 -4.30 17.92 -15.87
C LYS A 182 -3.74 19.21 -15.29
N ALA A 183 -2.76 19.11 -14.41
CA ALA A 183 -1.99 20.25 -13.95
C ALA A 183 -1.00 20.73 -15.02
N GLU A 184 -0.67 22.02 -15.00
CA GLU A 184 0.26 22.68 -15.89
C GLU A 184 1.52 23.11 -15.14
N ILE A 185 2.69 23.00 -15.79
CA ILE A 185 3.97 23.44 -15.22
C ILE A 185 4.33 24.80 -15.80
N HIS A 186 4.36 25.83 -14.94
CA HIS A 186 4.68 27.20 -15.33
C HIS A 186 6.06 27.57 -14.79
N THR A 187 6.96 28.00 -15.68
CA THR A 187 8.32 28.43 -15.28
C THR A 187 8.35 29.94 -15.05
N GLU A 188 8.92 30.38 -13.93
CA GLU A 188 9.07 31.82 -13.65
C GLU A 188 10.00 32.50 -14.68
N LYS A 189 9.41 33.35 -15.53
CA LYS A 189 10.07 34.01 -16.67
C LYS A 189 11.30 34.84 -16.28
N GLY A 190 11.32 35.41 -15.07
CA GLY A 190 12.41 36.28 -14.59
C GLY A 190 13.79 35.60 -14.49
N ARG A 191 13.84 34.27 -14.27
CA ARG A 191 15.11 33.52 -14.20
C ARG A 191 15.51 32.88 -15.53
N ALA A 192 14.56 32.67 -16.45
CA ALA A 192 14.87 32.21 -17.79
C ALA A 192 15.68 33.24 -18.59
N VAL A 193 15.47 34.54 -18.34
CA VAL A 193 16.26 35.61 -18.97
C VAL A 193 17.65 35.77 -18.32
N ALA A 194 17.76 35.57 -17.00
CA ALA A 194 19.06 35.57 -16.31
C ALA A 194 20.02 34.49 -16.89
N LYS A 195 19.46 33.35 -17.34
CA LYS A 195 20.18 32.28 -18.05
C LYS A 195 20.89 32.77 -19.32
N ILE A 196 20.31 33.74 -20.04
CA ILE A 196 20.84 34.27 -21.30
C ILE A 196 21.92 35.33 -21.04
N VAL A 197 21.75 36.14 -19.98
CA VAL A 197 22.59 37.32 -19.73
C VAL A 197 23.86 37.01 -18.92
N THR A 198 23.84 35.99 -18.05
CA THR A 198 24.94 35.78 -17.07
C THR A 198 26.03 34.80 -17.52
N GLY A 199 25.83 34.02 -18.58
CA GLY A 199 26.82 33.04 -19.06
C GLY A 199 27.18 31.93 -18.05
N VAL A 200 26.49 31.85 -16.91
CA VAL A 200 26.72 30.82 -15.89
C VAL A 200 25.97 29.53 -16.29
N PRO A 201 26.66 28.38 -16.35
CA PRO A 201 26.14 27.19 -17.04
C PRO A 201 24.92 26.54 -16.39
N LEU A 202 24.59 26.82 -15.11
CA LEU A 202 23.46 26.14 -14.44
C LEU A 202 22.99 26.91 -13.20
N ILE A 203 21.81 27.54 -13.27
CA ILE A 203 21.09 28.10 -12.11
C ILE A 203 19.88 27.22 -11.78
N SER A 204 19.57 27.09 -10.48
CA SER A 204 18.39 26.35 -10.03
C SER A 204 17.10 26.93 -10.63
N SER A 205 16.25 26.07 -11.18
CA SER A 205 14.95 26.46 -11.74
C SER A 205 13.84 26.31 -10.70
N LYS A 206 12.82 27.14 -10.81
CA LYS A 206 11.56 27.02 -10.07
C LYS A 206 10.41 26.97 -11.05
N GLN A 207 9.48 26.05 -10.81
CA GLN A 207 8.31 25.87 -11.64
C GLN A 207 7.09 25.65 -10.73
N ASP A 208 6.00 26.33 -11.02
CA ASP A 208 4.73 26.15 -10.33
C ASP A 208 3.95 25.02 -11.03
N MET A 209 3.42 24.09 -10.24
CA MET A 209 2.44 23.11 -10.69
C MET A 209 1.05 23.66 -10.37
N ASP A 210 0.36 24.10 -11.42
CA ASP A 210 -0.89 24.84 -11.34
C ASP A 210 -2.04 24.06 -11.95
N ILE A 211 -3.20 24.11 -11.32
CA ILE A 211 -4.45 23.59 -11.87
C ILE A 211 -5.26 24.80 -12.36
N PRO A 212 -5.71 24.82 -13.63
CA PRO A 212 -6.55 25.89 -14.14
C PRO A 212 -7.87 26.03 -13.37
N GLY A 213 -8.36 27.27 -13.27
CA GLY A 213 -9.62 27.59 -12.62
C GLY A 213 -9.46 27.96 -11.15
N LYS A 214 -10.30 28.90 -10.70
CA LYS A 214 -10.34 29.42 -9.32
C LYS A 214 -10.80 28.39 -8.29
N GLN A 215 -11.68 27.47 -8.68
CA GLN A 215 -12.28 26.46 -7.81
C GLN A 215 -12.43 25.13 -8.53
N ALA A 216 -12.41 24.03 -7.78
CA ALA A 216 -12.75 22.70 -8.27
C ALA A 216 -14.23 22.60 -8.64
N ASN A 217 -14.54 21.79 -9.66
CA ASN A 217 -15.92 21.48 -10.02
C ASN A 217 -16.65 20.66 -8.96
N LEU A 218 -15.92 19.76 -8.29
CA LEU A 218 -16.44 18.93 -7.21
C LEU A 218 -16.31 19.66 -5.87
N ARG A 219 -17.42 19.77 -5.14
CA ARG A 219 -17.49 20.39 -3.80
C ARG A 219 -18.00 19.37 -2.79
N ILE A 220 -17.38 19.33 -1.61
CA ILE A 220 -17.83 18.54 -0.45
C ILE A 220 -18.08 19.47 0.74
N HIS A 221 -18.93 19.06 1.68
CA HIS A 221 -19.43 19.91 2.77
C HIS A 221 -19.03 19.39 4.16
N THR A 222 -18.07 18.47 4.20
CA THR A 222 -17.51 17.88 5.42
C THR A 222 -16.00 18.09 5.52
N GLY A 223 -15.50 18.25 6.74
CA GLY A 223 -14.07 18.24 7.04
C GLY A 223 -13.52 16.82 7.17
N ASP A 224 -14.36 15.86 7.55
CA ASP A 224 -13.99 14.46 7.76
C ASP A 224 -14.08 13.69 6.44
N ALA A 225 -13.27 14.12 5.48
CA ALA A 225 -13.33 13.60 4.12
C ALA A 225 -12.93 12.12 4.04
N GLU A 226 -13.72 11.36 3.30
CA GLU A 226 -13.58 9.93 3.12
C GLU A 226 -13.62 9.60 1.63
N PHE A 227 -12.62 8.87 1.15
CA PHE A 227 -12.45 8.57 -0.26
C PHE A 227 -12.31 7.07 -0.49
N TYR A 228 -12.69 6.63 -1.69
CA TYR A 228 -12.63 5.24 -2.11
C TYR A 228 -12.08 5.12 -3.52
N PHE A 229 -10.98 4.40 -3.70
CA PHE A 229 -10.37 4.19 -5.00
C PHE A 229 -10.49 2.72 -5.42
N ARG A 230 -11.23 2.47 -6.51
CA ARG A 230 -11.21 1.18 -7.22
C ARG A 230 -10.17 1.23 -8.31
N THR A 231 -9.08 0.48 -8.17
CA THR A 231 -8.01 0.41 -9.18
C THR A 231 -8.30 -0.68 -10.21
N ALA A 232 -8.08 -0.38 -11.50
CA ALA A 232 -8.34 -1.34 -12.59
C ALA A 232 -7.41 -2.56 -12.54
N ASP A 233 -6.16 -2.33 -12.17
CA ASP A 233 -5.08 -3.31 -12.07
C ASP A 233 -4.96 -3.93 -10.68
N LYS A 234 -5.83 -3.54 -9.73
CA LYS A 234 -5.84 -3.98 -8.34
C LYS A 234 -4.56 -3.64 -7.57
N ARG A 235 -3.69 -2.77 -8.12
CA ARG A 235 -2.46 -2.34 -7.45
C ARG A 235 -2.78 -1.43 -6.28
N GLU A 236 -1.87 -1.36 -5.33
CA GLU A 236 -1.91 -0.40 -4.24
C GLU A 236 -1.42 0.97 -4.74
N PRO A 237 -2.28 2.00 -4.75
CA PRO A 237 -1.90 3.32 -5.25
C PRO A 237 -1.28 4.15 -4.13
N HIS A 238 -0.22 4.89 -4.46
CA HIS A 238 0.45 5.78 -3.50
C HIS A 238 -0.10 7.20 -3.69
N LEU A 239 -1.06 7.57 -2.84
CA LEU A 239 -1.75 8.85 -2.94
C LEU A 239 -1.23 9.84 -1.93
N THR A 240 -1.15 11.10 -2.34
CA THR A 240 -0.82 12.24 -1.48
C THR A 240 -1.91 13.29 -1.61
N LEU A 241 -2.45 13.74 -0.48
CA LEU A 241 -3.42 14.84 -0.44
C LEU A 241 -2.70 16.16 -0.24
N LEU A 242 -2.97 17.14 -1.11
CA LEU A 242 -2.36 18.46 -1.08
C LEU A 242 -3.43 19.54 -0.96
N ARG A 243 -3.18 20.55 -0.12
CA ARG A 243 -3.95 21.80 -0.12
C ARG A 243 -3.42 22.72 -1.22
N ALA A 244 -4.31 23.17 -2.09
CA ALA A 244 -3.99 24.09 -3.17
C ALA A 244 -4.08 25.55 -2.70
N GLU A 245 -3.20 26.39 -3.22
CA GLU A 245 -3.23 27.84 -3.02
C GLU A 245 -3.89 28.51 -4.22
N VAL A 246 -5.04 29.16 -4.00
CA VAL A 246 -5.75 29.90 -5.05
C VAL A 246 -5.02 31.21 -5.34
N LYS A 247 -4.56 31.39 -6.58
CA LYS A 247 -3.87 32.59 -7.07
C LYS A 247 -4.52 33.09 -8.36
N GLY A 248 -5.46 34.02 -8.25
CA GLY A 248 -6.24 34.48 -9.40
C GLY A 248 -7.11 33.35 -9.95
N GLU A 249 -6.93 33.02 -11.23
CA GLU A 249 -7.69 31.98 -11.95
C GLU A 249 -6.98 30.61 -11.98
N LYS A 250 -6.09 30.34 -11.01
CA LYS A 250 -5.38 29.07 -10.89
C LYS A 250 -5.23 28.64 -9.44
N ARG A 251 -5.07 27.33 -9.24
CA ARG A 251 -4.84 26.65 -7.96
C ARG A 251 -3.46 26.01 -7.97
N THR A 252 -2.50 26.57 -7.24
CA THR A 252 -1.13 26.03 -7.18
C THR A 252 -1.04 24.92 -6.14
N VAL A 253 -0.58 23.72 -6.53
CA VAL A 253 -0.49 22.54 -5.63
C VAL A 253 0.94 22.22 -5.18
N ALA A 254 1.94 22.58 -5.99
CA ALA A 254 3.34 22.39 -5.65
C ALA A 254 4.21 23.43 -6.35
N VAL A 255 5.36 23.75 -5.73
CA VAL A 255 6.46 24.47 -6.35
C VAL A 255 7.62 23.51 -6.49
N ILE A 256 7.98 23.22 -7.74
CA ILE A 256 9.06 22.30 -8.11
C ILE A 256 10.35 23.13 -8.21
N THR A 257 11.34 22.81 -7.39
CA THR A 257 12.67 23.39 -7.48
C THR A 257 13.64 22.35 -8.03
N THR A 258 14.28 22.64 -9.16
CA THR A 258 15.33 21.78 -9.71
C THR A 258 16.68 22.40 -9.40
N ASN A 259 17.56 21.65 -8.74
CA ASN A 259 18.92 22.12 -8.46
C ASN A 259 19.82 21.94 -9.69
N ILE A 260 21.08 22.40 -9.57
CA ILE A 260 22.07 22.28 -10.65
C ILE A 260 22.43 20.82 -10.98
N ALA A 261 22.23 19.87 -10.08
CA ALA A 261 22.44 18.46 -10.35
C ALA A 261 21.24 17.80 -11.06
N GLY A 262 20.19 18.56 -11.37
CA GLY A 262 18.95 18.04 -11.95
C GLY A 262 18.02 17.37 -10.93
N GLN A 263 18.33 17.41 -9.63
CA GLN A 263 17.47 16.86 -8.59
C GLN A 263 16.29 17.81 -8.34
N GLN A 264 15.09 17.25 -8.28
CA GLN A 264 13.86 17.98 -8.01
C GLN A 264 13.45 17.88 -6.54
N THR A 265 13.01 18.99 -5.97
CA THR A 265 12.32 19.04 -4.69
C THR A 265 10.96 19.69 -4.87
N PHE A 266 9.96 19.13 -4.17
CA PHE A 266 8.58 19.60 -4.24
C PHE A 266 8.25 20.33 -2.95
N LYS A 267 7.92 21.61 -3.04
CA LYS A 267 7.35 22.37 -1.92
C LYS A 267 5.84 22.41 -2.10
N ASN A 268 5.13 21.66 -1.27
CA ASN A 268 3.67 21.56 -1.29
C ASN A 268 3.12 21.71 0.13
N ARG A 269 1.78 21.78 0.26
CA ARG A 269 1.09 21.78 1.55
C ARG A 269 0.38 20.43 1.70
N GLU A 270 1.16 19.41 2.05
CA GLU A 270 0.64 18.06 2.25
C GLU A 270 -0.28 17.99 3.46
N VAL A 271 -1.35 17.22 3.34
CA VAL A 271 -2.29 16.89 4.40
C VAL A 271 -2.25 15.38 4.61
N SER A 272 -2.16 14.96 5.87
CA SER A 272 -2.06 13.55 6.23
C SER A 272 -3.30 12.76 5.78
N LEU A 273 -3.04 11.79 4.90
CA LEU A 273 -4.02 10.86 4.36
C LEU A 273 -3.70 9.45 4.88
N LEU A 274 -4.66 8.81 5.52
CA LEU A 274 -4.56 7.45 6.04
C LEU A 274 -5.20 6.48 5.05
N GLN A 275 -4.51 5.39 4.73
CA GLN A 275 -4.99 4.35 3.83
C GLN A 275 -5.45 3.11 4.59
N TRP A 276 -6.56 2.53 4.14
CA TRP A 276 -7.14 1.30 4.65
C TRP A 276 -7.49 0.36 3.51
N ASP A 277 -7.29 -0.93 3.73
CA ASP A 277 -7.65 -1.96 2.76
C ASP A 277 -9.10 -2.35 2.96
N ALA A 278 -9.98 -1.87 2.08
CA ALA A 278 -11.41 -2.14 2.20
C ALA A 278 -11.78 -3.49 1.55
N ALA A 279 -11.30 -3.73 0.32
CA ALA A 279 -11.42 -5.01 -0.37
C ALA A 279 -10.28 -5.18 -1.39
N ARG A 280 -10.21 -6.33 -2.08
CA ARG A 280 -9.22 -6.53 -3.16
C ARG A 280 -9.39 -5.47 -4.26
N GLY A 281 -8.39 -4.61 -4.44
CA GLY A 281 -8.43 -3.54 -5.44
C GLY A 281 -9.38 -2.38 -5.10
N LEU A 282 -9.89 -2.34 -3.86
CA LEU A 282 -10.66 -1.21 -3.32
C LEU A 282 -9.97 -0.70 -2.06
N TYR A 283 -9.55 0.56 -2.13
CA TYR A 283 -8.82 1.23 -1.06
C TYR A 283 -9.67 2.35 -0.49
N ARG A 284 -9.71 2.48 0.83
CA ARG A 284 -10.37 3.56 1.54
C ARG A 284 -9.32 4.53 2.07
N TYR A 285 -9.58 5.82 1.95
CA TYR A 285 -8.73 6.87 2.46
C TYR A 285 -9.50 7.79 3.39
N THR A 286 -8.90 8.14 4.52
CA THR A 286 -9.45 9.08 5.50
C THR A 286 -8.42 10.14 5.85
N VAL A 287 -8.87 11.32 6.24
CA VAL A 287 -7.98 12.37 6.74
C VAL A 287 -7.71 12.17 8.23
N ASP A 288 -6.49 12.44 8.68
CA ASP A 288 -6.14 12.39 10.12
C ASP A 288 -6.70 13.60 10.89
N GLN A 289 -6.79 14.74 10.21
CA GLN A 289 -7.37 15.96 10.75
C GLN A 289 -8.49 16.48 9.84
N PRO A 290 -9.58 17.04 10.40
CA PRO A 290 -10.64 17.62 9.61
C PRO A 290 -10.10 18.69 8.64
N LEU A 291 -10.48 18.59 7.38
CA LEU A 291 -10.12 19.57 6.35
C LEU A 291 -10.81 20.90 6.62
N GLU A 292 -10.05 21.98 6.46
CA GLU A 292 -10.59 23.34 6.45
C GLU A 292 -11.27 23.65 5.10
N SER A 293 -12.10 24.70 5.07
CA SER A 293 -12.60 25.20 3.79
C SER A 293 -11.45 25.62 2.87
N GLY A 294 -11.54 25.25 1.60
CA GLY A 294 -10.49 25.53 0.61
C GLY A 294 -10.44 24.56 -0.56
N GLU A 295 -9.38 24.67 -1.35
CA GLU A 295 -9.15 23.85 -2.55
C GLU A 295 -8.10 22.77 -2.27
N TYR A 296 -8.35 21.57 -2.79
CA TYR A 296 -7.52 20.40 -2.55
C TYR A 296 -7.30 19.60 -3.83
N ALA A 297 -6.20 18.86 -3.86
CA ALA A 297 -5.89 17.93 -4.92
C ALA A 297 -5.27 16.66 -4.34
N ILE A 298 -5.68 15.52 -4.86
CA ILE A 298 -5.02 14.23 -4.61
C ILE A 298 -4.15 13.93 -5.82
N ILE A 299 -2.89 13.60 -5.56
CA ILE A 299 -1.93 13.22 -6.58
C ILE A 299 -1.46 11.80 -6.33
N GLU A 300 -1.21 11.07 -7.41
CA GLU A 300 -0.60 9.75 -7.33
C GLU A 300 0.90 9.86 -7.59
N THR A 301 1.70 9.15 -6.79
CA THR A 301 3.15 9.01 -6.99
C THR A 301 3.47 7.59 -7.44
N THR A 302 4.01 7.44 -8.64
CA THR A 302 4.42 6.12 -9.13
C THR A 302 5.93 5.96 -8.93
N PRO A 303 6.39 4.85 -8.32
CA PRO A 303 7.82 4.56 -8.20
C PRO A 303 8.51 4.58 -9.57
N GLY A 304 9.56 5.37 -9.71
CA GLY A 304 10.33 5.50 -10.97
C GLY A 304 9.77 6.52 -11.98
N GLU A 305 8.46 6.83 -11.95
CA GLU A 305 7.86 7.85 -12.83
C GLU A 305 7.64 9.20 -12.13
N GLY A 306 7.62 9.22 -10.79
CA GLY A 306 7.44 10.44 -10.00
C GLY A 306 5.97 10.80 -9.77
N GLN A 307 5.71 12.07 -9.44
CA GLN A 307 4.35 12.56 -9.20
C GLN A 307 3.59 12.75 -10.52
N SER A 308 2.39 12.17 -10.60
CA SER A 308 1.49 12.33 -11.74
C SER A 308 1.04 13.79 -11.90
N MET A 309 0.95 14.24 -13.15
CA MET A 309 0.35 15.53 -13.50
C MET A 309 -1.18 15.46 -13.64
N TYR A 310 -1.76 14.26 -13.62
CA TYR A 310 -3.20 14.07 -13.55
C TYR A 310 -3.61 13.95 -12.10
N VAL A 311 -4.41 14.92 -11.66
CA VAL A 311 -4.73 15.14 -10.25
C VAL A 311 -6.24 15.12 -10.07
N TRP A 312 -6.71 14.54 -8.97
CA TRP A 312 -8.14 14.58 -8.63
C TRP A 312 -8.40 15.81 -7.77
N THR A 313 -9.27 16.71 -8.23
CA THR A 313 -9.51 17.98 -7.55
C THR A 313 -10.88 18.02 -6.90
N PHE A 314 -10.94 18.67 -5.75
CA PHE A 314 -12.17 18.96 -5.03
C PHE A 314 -11.93 20.20 -4.17
N GLY A 315 -12.99 20.79 -3.66
CA GLY A 315 -12.82 21.68 -2.53
C GLY A 315 -13.91 21.51 -1.48
N VAL A 316 -13.62 22.09 -0.34
CA VAL A 316 -14.36 21.91 0.90
C VAL A 316 -15.10 23.21 1.21
N ASP A 317 -16.41 23.13 1.32
CA ASP A 317 -17.32 24.18 1.73
C ASP A 317 -17.95 23.80 3.07
N LEU A 318 -17.22 24.01 4.17
CA LEU A 318 -17.79 23.78 5.49
C LEU A 318 -18.93 24.78 5.75
N PRO A 319 -20.06 24.33 6.32
CA PRO A 319 -21.11 25.25 6.76
C PRO A 319 -20.54 26.20 7.81
N THR A 320 -20.57 27.50 7.52
CA THR A 320 -20.14 28.52 8.47
C THR A 320 -21.04 28.46 9.69
N ASN A 321 -20.51 28.05 10.85
CA ASN A 321 -21.29 28.11 12.08
C ASN A 321 -21.64 29.60 12.32
N PRO A 322 -22.92 30.00 12.42
CA PRO A 322 -23.26 31.38 12.66
C PRO A 322 -22.60 31.81 13.97
N LYS A 323 -21.73 32.82 13.90
CA LYS A 323 -21.20 33.51 15.09
C LYS A 323 -22.40 33.82 16.00
N PRO A 324 -22.40 33.42 17.29
CA PRO A 324 -23.49 33.80 18.17
C PRO A 324 -23.55 35.33 18.18
N ALA A 325 -24.66 35.88 17.69
CA ALA A 325 -24.93 37.30 17.70
C ALA A 325 -24.73 37.78 19.13
N GLY A 326 -23.89 38.80 19.31
CA GLY A 326 -23.48 39.31 20.61
C GLY A 326 -24.69 39.61 21.49
N GLY A 327 -25.02 38.67 22.37
CA GLY A 327 -26.01 38.84 23.42
C GLY A 327 -25.41 39.77 24.46
N LYS A 328 -25.86 41.02 24.47
CA LYS A 328 -25.64 41.95 25.56
C LYS A 328 -26.09 41.28 26.86
N PRO A 329 -25.29 41.25 27.94
CA PRO A 329 -25.72 40.60 29.17
C PRO A 329 -26.94 41.34 29.73
N PRO A 330 -27.96 40.62 30.25
CA PRO A 330 -29.08 41.25 30.90
C PRO A 330 -28.58 41.94 32.17
N LYS A 331 -28.84 43.25 32.28
CA LYS A 331 -28.69 43.95 33.55
C LYS A 331 -29.67 43.35 34.55
N ARG A 332 -29.15 42.79 35.63
CA ARG A 332 -29.85 42.73 36.90
C ARG A 332 -28.86 42.93 38.03
#